data_AF-A0A284RV96-F1
#
_entry.id   AF-A0A284RV96-F1
#
_cell.length_a   1.000
_cell.length_b   1.000
_cell.length_c   1.000
_cell.angle_alpha   90.00
_cell.angle_beta   90.00
_cell.angle_gamma   90.00
#
_symmetry.space_group_name_H-M   'P 1'
#
loop_
_entity.id
_entity.type
_entity.pdbx_description
1 polymer ?
#
loop_
_entity_poly.entity_id
_entity_poly.type
_entity_poly.pdbx_seq_one_letter_code
_entity_poly.pdbx_strand_id
1 'polypeptide(L)'
;MSYDIDYYHIGNGVACWYYNHDTCMRGVDCEYSHAPDIRSVRDSQGRNVCLHYLQGYCMFGEFPCRYSHDRRFLPPNLSHCPAPAPSPAVHIHLPPAPILAEPMKPPKSAVRKKLDMKRKKQRSKKRRAEAMARNRGFFSHCGHRQSNFDDERVENFGFLRGEAEELACQGVKPWDDDAWAVMDALSSGF
;
A
#
# COMPACT_ATOMS: atom_id res chain seq x y z
N MET A 1 0.19 -14.37 -28.12
CA MET A 1 0.94 -14.53 -26.86
C MET A 1 1.06 -13.14 -26.26
N SER A 2 0.46 -12.92 -25.08
CA SER A 2 0.41 -11.61 -24.42
C SER A 2 1.61 -11.51 -23.49
N TYR A 3 2.73 -11.04 -24.01
CA TYR A 3 3.97 -10.89 -23.27
C TYR A 3 3.85 -9.68 -22.32
N ASP A 4 4.04 -9.91 -21.02
CA ASP A 4 4.96 -9.08 -20.24
C ASP A 4 4.59 -7.60 -19.99
N ILE A 5 3.30 -7.26 -19.87
CA ILE A 5 2.88 -5.91 -19.44
C ILE A 5 2.52 -5.89 -17.94
N ASP A 6 2.14 -7.04 -17.39
CA ASP A 6 1.62 -7.14 -16.03
C ASP A 6 2.64 -6.80 -14.94
N TYR A 7 3.94 -6.83 -15.26
CA TYR A 7 5.02 -6.73 -14.28
C TYR A 7 5.42 -5.30 -13.90
N TYR A 8 4.92 -4.28 -14.62
CA TYR A 8 5.08 -2.86 -14.29
C TYR A 8 3.77 -2.21 -13.86
N HIS A 9 2.75 -3.02 -13.61
CA HIS A 9 1.47 -2.53 -13.13
C HIS A 9 1.60 -1.99 -11.70
N ILE A 10 1.37 -0.70 -11.49
CA ILE A 10 1.53 -0.04 -10.18
C ILE A 10 0.32 -0.29 -9.27
N GLY A 11 -0.87 -0.50 -9.84
CA GLY A 11 -2.11 -0.65 -9.06
C GLY A 11 -2.29 0.44 -8.00
N ASN A 12 -2.61 0.05 -6.77
CA ASN A 12 -2.74 0.95 -5.61
C ASN A 12 -1.42 1.28 -4.89
N GLY A 13 -0.26 0.96 -5.48
CA GLY A 13 1.06 1.17 -4.86
C GLY A 13 1.43 0.17 -3.76
N VAL A 14 0.54 -0.77 -3.42
CA VAL A 14 0.81 -1.83 -2.45
C VAL A 14 1.13 -3.13 -3.18
N ALA A 15 2.30 -3.71 -2.92
CA ALA A 15 2.74 -4.95 -3.56
C ALA A 15 1.70 -6.08 -3.45
N CYS A 16 1.44 -6.75 -4.58
CA CYS A 16 0.49 -7.85 -4.67
C CYS A 16 1.11 -9.11 -4.09
N TRP A 17 0.57 -9.58 -2.96
CA TRP A 17 1.01 -10.83 -2.32
C TRP A 17 0.88 -12.02 -3.30
N TYR A 18 -0.25 -12.13 -4.00
CA TYR A 18 -0.49 -13.23 -4.93
C TYR A 18 0.48 -13.22 -6.11
N TYR A 19 0.88 -12.05 -6.60
CA TYR A 19 1.79 -11.95 -7.74
C TYR A 19 3.20 -12.41 -7.37
N ASN A 20 3.68 -11.99 -6.20
CA ASN A 20 4.99 -12.39 -5.69
C ASN A 20 5.07 -13.87 -5.28
N HIS A 21 3.93 -14.56 -5.19
CA HIS A 21 3.81 -15.98 -4.87
C HIS A 21 3.17 -16.78 -6.02
N ASP A 22 3.24 -16.31 -7.27
CA ASP A 22 2.78 -17.01 -8.49
C ASP A 22 1.32 -17.45 -8.51
N THR A 23 0.45 -16.71 -7.81
CA THR A 23 -0.99 -17.02 -7.68
C THR A 23 -1.90 -15.90 -8.19
N CYS A 24 -1.34 -14.80 -8.70
CA CYS A 24 -2.15 -13.72 -9.27
C CYS A 24 -2.52 -14.02 -10.73
N MET A 25 -3.83 -14.01 -11.02
CA MET A 25 -4.37 -14.19 -12.38
C MET A 25 -5.00 -12.90 -12.94
N ARG A 26 -4.85 -11.77 -12.24
CA ARG A 26 -5.51 -10.50 -12.61
C ARG A 26 -4.72 -9.67 -13.61
N GLY A 27 -3.42 -9.95 -13.78
CA GLY A 27 -2.56 -9.17 -14.67
C GLY A 27 -2.61 -7.66 -14.39
N VAL A 28 -2.69 -6.85 -15.44
CA VAL A 28 -2.90 -5.39 -15.37
C VAL A 28 -4.18 -4.96 -14.64
N ASP A 29 -5.20 -5.83 -14.53
CA ASP A 29 -6.45 -5.51 -13.81
C ASP A 29 -6.33 -5.77 -12.30
N CYS A 30 -5.14 -6.10 -11.80
CA CYS A 30 -4.92 -6.31 -10.37
C CYS A 30 -5.11 -5.00 -9.59
N GLU A 31 -5.82 -5.00 -8.47
CA GLU A 31 -5.91 -3.80 -7.63
C GLU A 31 -4.56 -3.45 -6.98
N TYR A 32 -3.67 -4.41 -6.85
CA TYR A 32 -2.38 -4.32 -6.18
C TYR A 32 -1.22 -4.20 -7.16
N SER A 33 -0.11 -3.62 -6.69
CA SER A 33 1.10 -3.39 -7.48
C SER A 33 1.84 -4.69 -7.82
N HIS A 34 2.15 -4.87 -9.08
CA HIS A 34 3.15 -5.82 -9.58
C HIS A 34 4.48 -5.12 -9.89
N ALA A 35 4.53 -3.79 -9.86
CA ALA A 35 5.73 -3.01 -10.16
C ALA A 35 6.85 -3.19 -9.10
N PRO A 36 8.11 -2.88 -9.46
CA PRO A 36 9.22 -2.89 -8.51
C PRO A 36 9.00 -1.87 -7.39
N ASP A 37 9.52 -2.16 -6.20
CA ASP A 37 9.51 -1.23 -5.08
C ASP A 37 10.86 -1.19 -4.33
N ILE A 38 11.01 -0.20 -3.44
CA ILE A 38 12.26 0.02 -2.69
C ILE A 38 12.56 -1.08 -1.64
N ARG A 39 11.62 -1.99 -1.39
CA ARG A 39 11.72 -3.03 -0.34
C ARG A 39 12.04 -4.40 -0.93
N SER A 40 12.23 -4.47 -2.24
CA SER A 40 12.42 -5.71 -2.97
C SER A 40 13.45 -5.59 -4.09
N VAL A 41 13.89 -6.73 -4.59
CA VAL A 41 14.66 -6.84 -5.84
C VAL A 41 13.89 -7.72 -6.80
N ARG A 42 14.00 -7.43 -8.09
CA ARG A 42 13.34 -8.20 -9.15
C ARG A 42 14.08 -9.48 -9.45
N ASP A 43 13.33 -10.58 -9.52
CA ASP A 43 13.81 -11.81 -10.12
C ASP A 43 13.58 -11.84 -11.64
N SER A 44 14.10 -12.87 -12.30
CA SER A 44 13.93 -13.05 -13.75
C SER A 44 12.50 -13.40 -14.18
N GLN A 45 11.59 -13.66 -13.23
CA GLN A 45 10.17 -13.92 -13.47
C GLN A 45 9.30 -12.66 -13.27
N GLY A 46 9.91 -11.54 -12.86
CA GLY A 46 9.22 -10.29 -12.58
C GLY A 46 8.65 -10.18 -11.16
N ARG A 47 8.88 -11.16 -10.28
CA ARG A 47 8.43 -11.11 -8.89
C ARG A 47 9.34 -10.21 -8.05
N ASN A 48 8.75 -9.64 -7.00
CA ASN A 48 9.46 -8.84 -6.03
C ASN A 48 9.97 -9.75 -4.90
N VAL A 49 11.29 -9.96 -4.84
CA VAL A 49 12.00 -10.74 -3.80
C VAL A 49 12.35 -9.85 -2.61
N CYS A 50 12.07 -10.31 -1.39
CA CYS A 50 12.19 -9.52 -0.17
C CYS A 50 13.64 -9.13 0.15
N LEU A 51 13.95 -7.84 0.29
CA LEU A 51 15.30 -7.39 0.69
C LEU A 51 15.72 -7.93 2.06
N HIS A 52 14.81 -7.92 3.05
CA HIS A 52 15.10 -8.41 4.39
C HIS A 52 15.37 -9.93 4.43
N TYR A 53 14.78 -10.69 3.50
CA TYR A 53 15.08 -12.11 3.35
C TYR A 53 16.48 -12.32 2.78
N LEU A 54 16.84 -11.55 1.74
CA LEU A 54 18.18 -11.61 1.15
C LEU A 54 19.28 -11.24 2.15
N GLN A 55 18.95 -10.40 3.12
CA GLN A 55 19.85 -10.02 4.22
C GLN A 55 19.75 -10.96 5.44
N GLY A 56 18.86 -11.95 5.44
CA GLY A 56 18.76 -12.98 6.48
C GLY A 56 17.98 -12.61 7.75
N TYR A 57 17.20 -11.53 7.75
CA TYR A 57 16.49 -11.05 8.95
C TYR A 57 14.99 -10.79 8.76
N CYS A 58 14.37 -11.28 7.68
CA CYS A 58 12.93 -11.14 7.49
C CYS A 58 12.13 -11.81 8.62
N MET A 59 11.36 -11.02 9.37
CA MET A 59 10.54 -11.51 10.49
C MET A 59 9.26 -12.22 10.06
N PHE A 60 8.83 -12.06 8.81
CA PHE A 60 7.56 -12.60 8.33
C PHE A 60 7.66 -14.07 7.90
N GLY A 61 8.86 -14.58 7.56
CA GLY A 61 8.99 -15.91 6.96
C GLY A 61 8.42 -15.99 5.54
N GLU A 62 8.37 -17.18 4.94
CA GLU A 62 8.06 -17.37 3.51
C GLU A 62 6.62 -16.97 3.13
N PHE A 63 5.61 -17.53 3.78
CA PHE A 63 4.20 -17.33 3.39
C PHE A 63 3.53 -16.04 3.90
N PRO A 64 3.83 -15.52 5.10
CA PRO A 64 3.27 -14.26 5.58
C PRO A 64 3.90 -13.03 4.91
N CYS A 65 5.11 -13.18 4.35
CA CYS A 65 5.77 -12.08 3.66
C CYS A 65 5.04 -11.74 2.37
N ARG A 66 4.89 -10.45 2.10
CA ARG A 66 4.27 -9.92 0.87
C ARG A 66 5.16 -10.08 -0.37
N TYR A 67 6.43 -10.38 -0.16
CA TYR A 67 7.45 -10.55 -1.18
C TYR A 67 7.90 -12.01 -1.23
N SER A 68 8.45 -12.43 -2.37
CA SER A 68 8.99 -13.77 -2.55
C SER A 68 10.23 -13.98 -1.67
N HIS A 69 10.39 -15.20 -1.15
CA HIS A 69 11.60 -15.69 -0.46
C HIS A 69 12.32 -16.74 -1.32
N ASP A 70 12.27 -16.60 -2.65
CA ASP A 70 12.95 -17.48 -3.60
C ASP A 70 14.19 -16.79 -4.21
N ARG A 71 15.34 -17.46 -4.17
CA ARG A 71 16.62 -16.96 -4.73
C ARG A 71 16.95 -17.57 -6.09
N ARG A 72 16.20 -18.58 -6.53
CA ARG A 72 16.53 -19.38 -7.74
C ARG A 72 16.58 -18.55 -9.01
N PHE A 73 15.77 -17.50 -9.07
CA PHE A 73 15.60 -16.63 -10.23
C PHE A 73 16.30 -15.27 -10.08
N LEU A 74 17.13 -15.11 -9.04
CA LEU A 74 17.93 -13.90 -8.85
C LEU A 74 19.21 -13.94 -9.69
N PRO A 75 19.68 -12.78 -10.17
CA PRO A 75 20.96 -12.70 -10.88
C PRO A 75 22.11 -13.18 -9.98
N PRO A 76 23.17 -13.78 -10.55
CA PRO A 76 24.23 -14.46 -9.80
C PRO A 76 24.86 -13.64 -8.67
N ASN A 77 24.95 -12.32 -8.83
CA ASN A 77 25.48 -11.41 -7.82
C ASN A 77 24.63 -11.35 -6.53
N LEU A 78 23.36 -11.76 -6.58
CA LEU A 78 22.43 -11.77 -5.45
C LEU A 78 22.06 -13.18 -4.99
N SER A 79 22.26 -14.20 -5.84
CA SER A 79 22.02 -15.61 -5.51
C SER A 79 23.13 -16.19 -4.62
N HIS A 80 24.36 -15.71 -4.74
CA HIS A 80 25.53 -16.18 -3.98
C HIS A 80 25.77 -15.36 -2.70
N CYS A 81 24.83 -15.36 -1.77
CA CYS A 81 25.21 -15.21 -0.36
C CYS A 81 25.06 -16.59 0.28
N PRO A 82 26.04 -17.10 1.05
CA PRO A 82 25.88 -18.34 1.79
C PRO A 82 24.54 -18.25 2.51
N ALA A 83 23.66 -19.22 2.23
CA ALA A 83 22.34 -19.25 2.83
C ALA A 83 22.53 -19.08 4.34
N PRO A 84 21.78 -18.18 5.01
CA PRO A 84 21.65 -18.32 6.46
C PRO A 84 21.22 -19.77 6.66
N ALA A 85 22.00 -20.50 7.48
CA ALA A 85 21.73 -21.89 7.77
C ALA A 85 20.23 -22.04 8.00
N PRO A 86 19.55 -23.04 7.39
CA PRO A 86 18.13 -23.22 7.62
C PRO A 86 17.96 -23.16 9.13
N SER A 87 17.22 -22.15 9.62
CA SER A 87 16.86 -22.07 11.03
C SER A 87 16.44 -23.49 11.38
N PRO A 88 17.11 -24.17 12.33
CA PRO A 88 16.82 -25.56 12.57
C PRO A 88 15.32 -25.60 12.78
N ALA A 89 14.61 -26.25 11.85
CA ALA A 89 13.28 -26.71 12.14
C ALA A 89 13.53 -27.56 13.36
N VAL A 90 13.24 -27.01 14.53
CA VAL A 90 13.23 -27.78 15.75
C VAL A 90 12.09 -28.75 15.50
N HIS A 91 12.43 -29.87 14.86
CA HIS A 91 11.70 -31.10 14.97
C HIS A 91 11.84 -31.44 16.45
N ILE A 92 10.98 -30.81 17.25
CA ILE A 92 10.63 -31.34 18.54
C ILE A 92 10.04 -32.69 18.16
N HIS A 93 10.87 -33.74 18.26
CA HIS A 93 10.39 -35.11 18.28
C HIS A 93 9.63 -35.22 19.58
N LEU A 94 8.41 -34.68 19.58
CA LEU A 94 7.49 -34.84 20.67
C LEU A 94 7.22 -36.34 20.69
N PRO A 95 7.58 -37.07 21.76
CA PRO A 95 7.13 -38.44 21.90
C PRO A 95 5.61 -38.42 21.72
N PRO A 96 5.00 -39.44 21.07
CA PRO A 96 3.54 -39.50 20.97
C PRO A 96 2.99 -39.37 22.38
N ALA A 97 2.37 -38.22 22.66
CA ALA A 97 1.81 -37.96 23.96
C ALA A 97 0.79 -39.08 24.22
N PRO A 98 0.75 -39.66 25.43
CA PRO A 98 -0.37 -40.52 25.78
C PRO A 98 -1.63 -39.70 25.54
N ILE A 99 -2.58 -40.32 24.83
CA ILE A 99 -3.89 -39.76 24.52
C ILE A 99 -4.62 -39.56 25.86
N LEU A 100 -4.31 -38.48 26.56
CA LEU A 100 -5.13 -37.97 27.63
C LEU A 100 -6.34 -37.37 26.96
N ALA A 101 -7.49 -38.00 27.21
CA ALA A 101 -8.78 -37.58 26.71
C ALA A 101 -8.92 -36.07 26.86
N GLU A 102 -9.09 -35.39 25.72
CA GLU A 102 -9.39 -33.96 25.66
C GLU A 102 -10.58 -33.68 26.60
N PRO A 103 -10.45 -32.77 27.58
CA PRO A 103 -11.57 -32.36 28.40
C PRO A 103 -12.63 -31.77 27.47
N MET A 104 -13.77 -32.45 27.38
CA MET A 104 -14.90 -32.03 26.56
C MET A 104 -15.22 -30.56 26.85
N LYS A 105 -15.03 -29.70 25.85
CA LYS A 105 -15.28 -28.27 25.98
C LYS A 105 -16.75 -28.09 26.42
N PRO A 106 -17.03 -27.43 27.55
CA PRO A 106 -18.39 -27.29 28.03
C PRO A 106 -19.24 -26.58 26.98
N PRO A 107 -20.48 -27.04 26.72
CA PRO A 107 -21.35 -26.42 25.74
C PRO A 107 -21.51 -24.94 26.07
N LYS A 108 -21.29 -24.08 25.06
CA LYS A 108 -21.41 -22.62 25.21
C LYS A 108 -22.80 -22.32 25.77
N SER A 109 -22.86 -21.89 27.03
CA SER A 109 -24.10 -21.57 27.72
C SER A 109 -24.93 -20.56 26.91
N ALA A 110 -26.26 -20.62 27.04
CA ALA A 110 -27.16 -19.69 26.35
C ALA A 110 -26.79 -18.21 26.63
N VAL A 111 -26.21 -17.93 27.79
CA VAL A 111 -25.67 -16.63 28.18
C VAL A 111 -24.51 -16.18 27.27
N ARG A 112 -23.53 -17.06 27.00
CA ARG A 112 -22.42 -16.78 26.08
C ARG A 112 -22.89 -16.55 24.64
N LYS A 113 -23.89 -17.30 24.18
CA LYS A 113 -24.49 -17.12 22.84
C LYS A 113 -25.18 -15.75 22.71
N LYS A 114 -25.92 -15.32 23.73
CA LYS A 114 -26.59 -14.01 23.75
C LYS A 114 -25.59 -12.84 23.73
N LEU A 115 -24.47 -12.95 24.44
CA LEU A 115 -23.43 -11.92 24.44
C LEU A 115 -22.74 -11.79 23.06
N ASP A 116 -22.44 -12.92 22.40
CA ASP A 116 -21.86 -12.93 21.04
C ASP A 116 -22.80 -12.27 20.02
N MET A 117 -24.10 -12.61 20.07
CA MET A 117 -25.13 -11.98 19.22
C MET A 117 -25.20 -10.47 19.44
N LYS A 118 -25.15 -10.00 20.70
CA LYS A 118 -25.16 -8.56 21.03
C LYS A 118 -23.91 -7.86 20.47
N ARG A 119 -22.74 -8.49 20.59
CA ARG A 119 -21.46 -7.97 20.07
C ARG A 119 -21.42 -7.93 18.54
N LYS A 120 -21.98 -8.94 17.85
CA LYS A 120 -22.16 -8.96 16.39
C LYS A 120 -23.10 -7.86 15.90
N LYS A 121 -24.24 -7.66 16.59
CA LYS A 121 -25.19 -6.58 16.26
C LYS A 121 -24.56 -5.20 16.39
N GLN A 122 -23.77 -4.97 17.45
CA GLN A 122 -23.02 -3.72 17.62
C GLN A 122 -21.96 -3.49 16.54
N ARG A 123 -21.18 -4.53 16.18
CA ARG A 123 -20.19 -4.43 15.08
C ARG A 123 -20.86 -4.11 13.74
N SER A 124 -22.00 -4.73 13.44
CA SER A 124 -22.77 -4.43 12.22
C SER A 124 -23.29 -2.98 12.20
N LYS A 125 -23.85 -2.50 13.32
CA LYS A 125 -24.30 -1.11 13.45
C LYS A 125 -23.14 -0.11 13.27
N LYS A 126 -21.97 -0.38 13.86
CA LYS A 126 -20.77 0.44 13.69
C LYS A 126 -20.30 0.48 12.22
N ARG A 127 -20.19 -0.66 11.55
CA ARG A 127 -19.82 -0.72 10.11
C ARG A 127 -20.80 0.06 9.23
N ARG A 128 -22.11 -0.03 9.50
CA ARG A 128 -23.12 0.74 8.77
C ARG A 128 -22.99 2.26 9.00
N ALA A 129 -22.71 2.69 10.24
CA ALA A 129 -22.44 4.09 10.55
C ALA A 129 -21.15 4.60 9.89
N GLU A 130 -20.08 3.81 9.89
CA GLU A 130 -18.81 4.16 9.19
C GLU A 130 -18.99 4.23 7.68
N ALA A 131 -19.79 3.35 7.09
CA ALA A 131 -20.14 3.42 5.67
C ALA A 131 -20.94 4.70 5.34
N MET A 132 -21.91 5.05 6.20
CA MET A 132 -22.66 6.30 6.06
C MET A 132 -21.77 7.55 6.25
N ALA A 133 -20.80 7.51 7.16
CA ALA A 133 -19.84 8.59 7.37
C ALA A 133 -18.89 8.75 6.17
N ARG A 134 -18.38 7.64 5.61
CA ARG A 134 -17.59 7.68 4.36
C ARG A 134 -18.38 8.24 3.19
N ASN A 135 -19.67 7.90 3.08
CA ASN A 135 -20.49 8.38 1.97
C ASN A 135 -20.90 9.86 2.10
N ARG A 136 -20.89 10.43 3.32
CA ARG A 136 -21.10 11.87 3.53
C ARG A 136 -19.98 12.74 2.95
N GLY A 137 -18.79 12.19 2.71
CA GLY A 137 -17.71 12.88 1.98
C GLY A 137 -17.82 12.77 0.46
N PHE A 138 -18.67 11.88 -0.07
CA PHE A 138 -18.72 11.56 -1.51
C PHE A 138 -19.89 12.23 -2.25
N PHE A 139 -20.94 12.64 -1.54
CA PHE A 139 -22.07 13.39 -2.10
C PHE A 139 -21.91 14.92 -2.06
N SER A 140 -20.74 15.43 -1.68
CA SER A 140 -20.44 16.87 -1.70
C SER A 140 -19.74 17.33 -2.99
N HIS A 141 -19.49 16.42 -3.96
CA HIS A 141 -18.74 16.75 -5.18
C HIS A 141 -19.46 16.38 -6.48
N CYS A 142 -20.79 16.26 -6.47
CA CYS A 142 -21.57 16.41 -7.70
C CYS A 142 -21.75 17.91 -7.99
N GLY A 143 -20.63 18.54 -8.33
CA GLY A 143 -20.56 19.96 -8.61
C GLY A 143 -19.10 20.38 -8.73
N HIS A 144 -18.77 20.92 -9.89
CA HIS A 144 -17.56 21.69 -10.20
C HIS A 144 -16.32 20.93 -10.71
N ARG A 145 -16.32 20.77 -12.03
CA ARG A 145 -15.21 21.09 -12.95
C ARG A 145 -14.19 22.10 -12.38
N GLN A 146 -13.25 21.64 -11.55
CA GLN A 146 -12.23 22.50 -10.90
C GLN A 146 -10.82 21.90 -10.91
N SER A 147 -10.62 20.74 -11.54
CA SER A 147 -9.34 20.02 -11.57
C SER A 147 -8.22 20.70 -12.37
N ASN A 148 -8.50 21.79 -13.09
CA ASN A 148 -7.46 22.48 -13.89
C ASN A 148 -6.92 23.74 -13.21
N PHE A 149 -7.63 24.29 -12.21
CA PHE A 149 -7.25 25.56 -11.56
C PHE A 149 -6.31 25.35 -10.37
N ASP A 150 -6.48 24.23 -9.66
CA ASP A 150 -5.63 23.90 -8.50
C ASP A 150 -4.25 23.40 -8.94
N ASP A 151 -4.16 22.65 -10.04
CA ASP A 151 -2.88 22.16 -10.58
C ASP A 151 -1.99 23.31 -11.08
N GLU A 152 -2.57 24.31 -11.75
CA GLU A 152 -1.81 25.47 -12.28
C GLU A 152 -1.20 26.33 -11.16
N ARG A 153 -1.88 26.47 -10.02
CA ARG A 153 -1.34 27.22 -8.87
C ARG A 153 -0.20 26.46 -8.17
N VAL A 154 -0.24 25.13 -8.15
CA VAL A 154 0.84 24.31 -7.56
C VAL A 154 2.13 24.46 -8.37
N GLU A 155 2.03 24.50 -9.70
CA GLU A 155 3.19 24.68 -10.60
C GLU A 155 3.79 26.10 -10.55
N ASN A 156 2.98 27.09 -10.17
CA ASN A 156 3.35 28.51 -10.15
C ASN A 156 3.46 29.07 -8.71
N PHE A 157 3.80 28.22 -7.73
CA PHE A 157 4.08 28.64 -6.34
C PHE A 157 2.95 29.42 -5.66
N GLY A 158 1.69 29.09 -5.98
CA GLY A 158 0.50 29.70 -5.40
C GLY A 158 -0.13 30.80 -6.24
N PHE A 159 0.55 31.23 -7.30
CA PHE A 159 0.08 32.22 -8.27
C PHE A 159 -0.57 31.53 -9.48
N LEU A 160 -1.47 32.20 -10.19
CA LEU A 160 -1.89 31.79 -11.53
C LEU A 160 -0.79 32.11 -12.54
N ARG A 161 -0.78 31.43 -13.69
CA ARG A 161 0.25 31.66 -14.73
C ARG A 161 0.36 33.13 -15.16
N GLY A 162 -0.77 33.82 -15.29
CA GLY A 162 -0.80 35.25 -15.62
C GLY A 162 -0.23 36.14 -14.50
N GLU A 163 -0.49 35.80 -13.25
CA GLU A 163 0.02 36.52 -12.07
C GLU A 163 1.55 36.34 -11.96
N ALA A 164 2.04 35.12 -12.19
CA ALA A 164 3.47 34.82 -12.19
C ALA A 164 4.22 35.53 -13.33
N GLU A 165 3.61 35.65 -14.51
CA GLU A 165 4.16 36.40 -15.64
C GLU A 165 4.20 37.91 -15.35
N GLU A 166 3.18 38.44 -14.68
CA GLU A 166 3.13 39.85 -14.29
C GLU A 166 4.20 40.19 -13.24
N LEU A 167 4.41 39.32 -12.24
CA LEU A 167 5.52 39.44 -11.29
C LEU A 167 6.88 39.41 -11.98
N ALA A 168 7.06 38.51 -12.95
CA ALA A 168 8.29 38.42 -13.74
C ALA A 168 8.56 39.71 -14.54
N CYS A 169 7.52 40.38 -15.05
CA CYS A 169 7.64 41.68 -15.70
C CYS A 169 8.16 42.78 -14.76
N GLN A 170 7.87 42.69 -13.46
CA GLN A 170 8.39 43.61 -12.43
C GLN A 170 9.75 43.17 -11.86
N GLY A 171 10.27 42.00 -12.28
CA GLY A 171 11.52 41.44 -11.76
C GLY A 171 11.39 40.76 -10.40
N VAL A 172 10.17 40.46 -9.95
CA VAL A 172 9.88 39.80 -8.68
C VAL A 172 9.64 38.31 -8.93
N LYS A 173 10.30 37.43 -8.16
CA LYS A 173 10.11 35.98 -8.34
C LYS A 173 8.91 35.50 -7.52
N PRO A 174 8.17 34.49 -7.99
CA PRO A 174 7.03 33.92 -7.25
C PRO A 174 7.37 33.36 -5.86
N TRP A 175 8.64 33.10 -5.55
CA TRP A 175 9.09 32.60 -4.26
C TRP A 175 9.75 33.67 -3.37
N ASP A 176 9.80 34.93 -3.80
CA ASP A 176 10.31 36.02 -2.97
C ASP A 176 9.26 36.39 -1.90
N ASP A 177 9.73 36.76 -0.69
CA ASP A 177 8.86 36.98 0.49
C ASP A 177 7.82 38.11 0.30
N ASP A 178 8.07 39.04 -0.64
CA ASP A 178 7.23 40.18 -0.97
C ASP A 178 6.35 39.99 -2.23
N ALA A 179 6.43 38.83 -2.90
CA ALA A 179 5.69 38.56 -4.14
C ALA A 179 4.18 38.78 -4.02
N TRP A 180 3.58 38.38 -2.90
CA TRP A 180 2.14 38.59 -2.64
C TRP A 180 1.77 40.07 -2.47
N ALA A 181 2.64 40.87 -1.84
CA ALA A 181 2.40 42.29 -1.65
C ALA A 181 2.52 43.06 -2.97
N VAL A 182 3.45 42.67 -3.84
CA VAL A 182 3.58 43.23 -5.19
C VAL A 182 2.36 42.88 -6.02
N MET A 183 1.90 41.62 -5.99
CA MET A 183 0.71 41.20 -6.73
C MET A 183 -0.57 41.92 -6.24
N ASP A 184 -0.69 42.12 -4.93
CA ASP A 184 -1.80 42.88 -4.34
C ASP A 184 -1.79 44.34 -4.79
N ALA A 185 -0.61 44.97 -4.85
CA ALA A 185 -0.45 46.34 -5.35
C ALA A 185 -0.77 46.49 -6.86
N LEU A 186 -0.43 45.49 -7.67
CA LEU A 186 -0.77 45.44 -9.10
C LEU A 186 -2.28 45.22 -9.33
N SER A 187 -2.89 44.33 -8.53
CA SER A 187 -4.30 43.99 -8.63
C SER A 187 -5.22 45.09 -8.08
N SER A 188 -4.73 45.84 -7.08
CA SER A 188 -5.45 46.94 -6.43
C SER A 188 -5.34 48.26 -7.17
N GLY A 189 -5.21 48.22 -8.52
CA GLY A 189 -4.87 49.34 -9.39
C GLY A 189 -5.40 50.72 -8.95
N PHE A 190 -4.56 51.74 -9.12
CA PHE A 190 -4.91 53.16 -8.94
C PHE A 190 -6.17 53.58 -9.70
#